data_AF-A0A960KYH8-F1
#
_entry.id   AF-A0A960KYH8-F1
#
_cell.length_a   1.000
_cell.length_b   1.000
_cell.length_c   1.000
_cell.angle_alpha   90.00
_cell.angle_beta   90.00
_cell.angle_gamma   90.00
#
_symmetry.space_group_name_H-M   'P 1'
#
loop_
_entity.id
_entity.type
_entity.pdbx_description
1 polymer ?
#
loop_
_entity_poly.entity_id
_entity_poly.type
_entity_poly.pdbx_seq_one_letter_code
_entity_poly.pdbx_strand_id
1 'polypeptide(L)' 'MAEVWVRYFHFLGIIAVGASLVAEHLLLKAELTPKEIQRLARIDAIYGLSALL' A
#
# COMPACT_ATOMS: atom_id res chain seq x y z
N MET A 1 2.32 -19.58 -19.27
CA MET A 1 2.34 -18.09 -19.41
C MET A 1 1.55 -17.39 -18.32
N ALA A 2 0.27 -17.74 -18.08
CA ALA A 2 -0.53 -17.13 -17.00
C ALA A 2 0.11 -17.30 -15.60
N GLU A 3 0.69 -18.47 -15.31
CA GLU A 3 1.34 -18.77 -14.04
C GLU A 3 2.53 -17.84 -13.71
N VAL A 4 3.25 -17.39 -14.75
CA VAL A 4 4.34 -16.42 -14.61
C VAL A 4 3.80 -15.05 -14.22
N TRP A 5 2.72 -14.60 -14.88
CA TRP A 5 2.05 -13.35 -14.54
C TRP A 5 1.53 -13.36 -13.11
N VAL A 6 0.84 -14.43 -12.70
CA VAL A 6 0.31 -14.58 -11.34
C VAL A 6 1.42 -14.46 -10.30
N ARG A 7 2.56 -15.15 -10.49
CA ARG A 7 3.71 -15.04 -9.59
C ARG A 7 4.23 -13.61 -9.48
N TYR A 8 4.44 -12.92 -10.61
CA TYR A 8 4.95 -11.55 -10.58
C TYR A 8 3.97 -10.56 -9.94
N PHE A 9 2.66 -10.71 -10.18
CA PHE A 9 1.65 -9.89 -9.51
C PHE A 9 1.63 -10.14 -8.00
N HIS A 10 1.74 -11.39 -7.57
CA HIS A 10 1.79 -11.72 -6.16
C HIS A 10 3.03 -11.14 -5.47
N PHE A 11 4.21 -11.24 -6.09
CA PHE A 11 5.42 -10.61 -5.57
C PHE A 11 5.31 -9.08 -5.51
N LEU A 12 4.73 -8.46 -6.53
CA LEU A 12 4.43 -7.03 -6.52
C LEU A 12 3.45 -6.67 -5.40
N GLY A 13 2.44 -7.49 -5.15
CA GLY A 13 1.48 -7.35 -4.05
C GLY A 13 2.20 -7.34 -2.70
N ILE A 14 3.02 -8.35 -2.43
CA ILE A 14 3.81 -8.44 -1.19
C ILE A 14 4.71 -7.20 -1.01
N ILE A 15 5.39 -6.76 -2.06
CA ILE A 15 6.24 -5.56 -2.01
C ILE A 15 5.40 -4.31 -1.75
N ALA A 16 4.24 -4.18 -2.39
CA ALA A 16 3.34 -3.05 -2.22
C ALA A 16 2.73 -2.99 -0.81
N VAL A 17 2.35 -4.15 -0.22
CA VAL A 17 1.91 -4.25 1.18
C VAL A 17 3.01 -3.73 2.12
N GLY A 18 4.24 -4.24 1.97
CA GLY A 18 5.36 -3.81 2.81
C GLY A 18 5.68 -2.31 2.65
N ALA A 19 5.69 -1.81 1.42
CA ALA A 19 5.99 -0.41 1.14
C ALA A 19 4.91 0.55 1.66
N SER A 20 3.63 0.17 1.56
CA SER A 20 2.51 0.98 2.07
C SER A 20 2.51 1.07 3.59
N LEU A 21 2.76 -0.03 4.30
CA LEU A 21 2.92 -0.02 5.76
C LEU A 21 4.06 0.89 6.22
N VAL A 22 5.21 0.83 5.55
CA VAL A 22 6.35 1.71 5.86
C VAL A 22 5.99 3.16 5.58
N ALA A 23 5.32 3.44 4.47
CA ALA A 23 4.88 4.79 4.13
C ALA A 23 3.87 5.34 5.14
N GLU A 24 2.90 4.54 5.58
CA GLU A 24 1.94 4.92 6.63
C GLU A 24 2.66 5.20 7.94
N HIS A 25 3.55 4.31 8.37
CA HIS A 25 4.32 4.49 9.60
C HIS A 25 5.13 5.80 9.60
N LEU A 26 5.74 6.16 8.47
CA LEU A 26 6.55 7.38 8.34
C LEU A 26 5.71 8.66 8.17
N LEU A 27 4.49 8.54 7.62
CA LEU A 27 3.63 9.69 7.33
C LEU A 27 2.61 9.97 8.43
N LEU A 28 2.36 9.00 9.32
CA LEU A 28 1.47 9.17 10.45
C LEU A 28 2.07 10.15 11.47
N LYS A 29 1.26 11.12 11.89
CA LYS A 29 1.63 12.18 12.85
C LYS A 29 0.52 12.33 13.89
N ALA A 30 0.86 12.96 15.02
CA ALA A 30 -0.10 13.22 16.09
C ALA A 30 -1.27 14.13 15.64
N GLU A 31 -0.98 15.10 14.78
CA GLU A 31 -1.98 15.97 14.15
C GLU A 31 -1.79 15.93 12.64
N LEU A 32 -2.90 15.79 11.90
CA LEU A 32 -2.90 15.68 10.46
C LEU A 32 -3.78 16.76 9.86
N THR A 33 -3.27 17.44 8.84
CA THR A 33 -4.06 18.34 8.01
C THR A 33 -5.02 17.54 7.10
N PRO A 34 -6.11 18.13 6.60
CA PRO A 34 -7.02 17.46 5.67
C PRO A 34 -6.33 16.87 4.43
N LYS A 35 -5.28 17.54 3.94
CA LYS A 35 -4.48 17.05 2.80
C LYS A 35 -3.65 15.81 3.16
N GLU A 36 -3.10 15.77 4.37
CA GLU A 36 -2.35 14.60 4.86
C GLU A 36 -3.27 13.41 5.10
N ILE A 37 -4.48 13.64 5.63
CA ILE A 37 -5.51 12.60 5.77
C ILE A 37 -5.86 11.99 4.41
N GLN A 38 -6.13 12.81 3.39
CA GLN A 38 -6.40 12.31 2.03
C GLN A 38 -5.21 11.57 1.40
N ARG A 39 -3.99 11.92 1.79
CA ARG A 39 -2.80 11.19 1.34
C ARG A 39 -2.71 9.83 2.03
N LEU A 40 -2.90 9.77 3.35
CA LEU A 40 -2.93 8.54 4.14
C LEU A 40 -4.03 7.60 3.64
N ALA A 41 -5.25 8.09 3.43
CA ALA A 41 -6.37 7.28 2.91
C ALA A 41 -6.07 6.64 1.53
N ARG A 42 -5.28 7.31 0.68
CA ARG A 42 -4.85 6.73 -0.60
C ARG A 42 -3.80 5.64 -0.40
N ILE A 43 -2.92 5.77 0.57
CA ILE A 43 -1.92 4.74 0.89
C ILE A 43 -2.61 3.53 1.52
N ASP A 44 -3.57 3.75 2.41
CA ASP A 44 -4.39 2.70 3.04
C ASP A 44 -5.22 1.93 2.01
N ALA A 45 -5.76 2.61 0.99
CA ALA A 45 -6.40 1.95 -0.15
C ALA A 45 -5.43 1.08 -0.96
N ILE A 46 -4.19 1.53 -1.17
CA ILE A 46 -3.15 0.73 -1.85
C ILE A 46 -2.77 -0.47 -0.98
N TYR A 47 -2.61 -0.28 0.33
CA TYR A 47 -2.38 -1.37 1.29
C TYR A 47 -3.48 -2.42 1.20
N GLY A 48 -4.75 -2.02 1.31
CA GLY A 48 -5.90 -2.93 1.21
C GLY A 48 -5.98 -3.67 -0.13
N LEU A 49 -5.71 -2.99 -1.24
CA LEU A 49 -5.68 -3.62 -2.57
C LEU A 49 -4.50 -4.59 -2.71
N SER A 50 -3.33 -4.24 -2.20
CA SER A 50 -2.14 -5.07 -2.29
C SER A 50 -2.25 -6.38 -1.50
N ALA A 51 -3.10 -6.42 -0.46
CA ALA A 51 -3.40 -7.64 0.30
C ALA A 51 -4.33 -8.62 -0.46
N LEU A 52 -4.99 -8.19 -1.53
CA LEU A 52 -5.88 -9.02 -2.35
C LEU A 52 -5.19 -9.63 -3.60
N LEU A 53 -3.95 -9.22 -3.88
CA LEU A 53 -3.12 -9.68 -5.01
C LEU A 53 -2.15 -10.79 -4.56
#